data_AF-A0A5D6XJQ4-F1
#
_entry.id   AF-A0A5D6XJQ4-F1
#
_cell.length_a   1.000
_cell.length_b   1.000
_cell.length_c   1.000
_cell.angle_alpha   90.00
_cell.angle_beta   90.00
_cell.angle_gamma   90.00
#
_symmetry.space_group_name_H-M   'P 1'
#
loop_
_entity.id
_entity.type
_entity.pdbx_description
1 polymer ?
#
loop_
_entity_poly.entity_id
_entity_poly.type
_entity_poly.pdbx_seq_one_letter_code
_entity_poly.pdbx_strand_id
1 'polypeptide(L)'
;MRNFRVFYDDCLRRQPLLTKCVTSGVLFGVGDRLAQHIEGRTATEEVDESSAGHELAKHSSGSDESSSSSDYARTGRMMVWGGLGFAPIAHNWYNLIERVAPGSAAIAVAKKIAMDQIIFAPAISSTFYTVTQSLEGKSVREALDVAREKVPPTLKVNYMVWPLVHLFTFNVVPLQYRILYINFVSIGWSTFLSQMTNAKPAVAIRDDLAALQAQVAGEPETE
;
A
#
# COMPACT_ATOMS: atom_id res chain seq x y z
N MET A 1 5.26 9.08 -33.95
CA MET A 1 4.54 8.80 -32.68
C MET A 1 3.99 10.13 -32.15
N ARG A 2 2.71 10.44 -32.38
CA ARG A 2 2.07 11.63 -31.80
C ARG A 2 2.08 11.46 -30.27
N ASN A 3 2.67 12.45 -29.60
CA ASN A 3 3.17 12.39 -28.22
C ASN A 3 2.12 11.93 -27.19
N PHE A 4 2.46 10.91 -26.39
CA PHE A 4 1.68 10.43 -25.23
C PHE A 4 1.20 11.58 -24.34
N ARG A 5 2.05 12.59 -24.14
CA ARG A 5 1.72 13.82 -23.41
C ARG A 5 0.52 14.56 -23.99
N VAL A 6 0.48 14.74 -25.31
CA VAL A 6 -0.61 15.49 -25.98
C VAL A 6 -1.93 14.72 -25.87
N PHE A 7 -1.87 13.39 -26.01
CA PHE A 7 -3.03 12.53 -25.81
C PHE A 7 -3.55 12.59 -24.36
N TYR A 8 -2.66 12.43 -23.39
CA TYR A 8 -3.00 12.48 -21.96
C TYR A 8 -3.55 13.86 -21.55
N ASP A 9 -2.95 14.94 -22.06
CA ASP A 9 -3.40 16.31 -21.83
C ASP A 9 -4.80 16.55 -22.42
N ASP A 10 -5.11 16.01 -23.60
CA ASP A 10 -6.45 16.11 -24.21
C ASP A 10 -7.50 15.34 -23.42
N CYS A 11 -7.18 14.11 -22.98
CA CYS A 11 -8.04 13.32 -22.10
C CYS A 11 -8.29 14.02 -20.75
N LEU A 12 -7.24 14.58 -20.14
CA LEU A 12 -7.35 15.34 -18.89
C LEU A 12 -8.24 16.58 -19.03
N ARG A 13 -8.19 17.28 -20.17
CA ARG A 13 -9.03 18.47 -20.42
C ARG A 13 -10.48 18.11 -20.68
N ARG A 14 -10.74 17.05 -21.45
CA ARG A 14 -12.11 16.60 -21.78
C ARG A 14 -12.82 15.95 -20.60
N GLN A 15 -12.13 15.04 -19.91
CA GLN A 15 -12.68 14.16 -18.88
C GLN A 15 -11.67 14.02 -17.72
N PRO A 16 -11.50 15.06 -16.90
CA PRO A 16 -10.44 15.14 -15.89
C PRO A 16 -10.54 14.07 -14.82
N LEU A 17 -11.75 13.68 -14.40
CA LEU A 17 -11.98 12.67 -13.37
C LEU A 17 -11.77 11.26 -13.93
N LEU A 18 -12.43 10.92 -15.04
CA LEU A 18 -12.33 9.60 -15.65
C LEU A 18 -10.89 9.24 -16.01
N THR A 19 -10.14 10.19 -16.58
CA THR A 19 -8.72 9.98 -16.91
C THR A 19 -7.90 9.63 -15.67
N LYS A 20 -8.15 10.32 -14.55
CA LYS A 20 -7.48 10.04 -13.27
C LYS A 20 -7.91 8.70 -12.69
N CYS A 21 -9.20 8.36 -12.74
CA CYS A 21 -9.70 7.05 -12.29
C CYS A 21 -9.03 5.90 -13.06
N VAL A 22 -9.00 5.97 -14.39
CA VAL A 22 -8.39 4.92 -15.22
C VAL A 22 -6.90 4.80 -14.95
N THR A 23 -6.16 5.92 -14.95
CA THR A 23 -4.71 5.90 -14.70
C THR A 23 -4.37 5.42 -13.30
N SER A 24 -5.09 5.88 -12.27
CA SER A 24 -4.88 5.38 -10.91
C SER A 24 -5.20 3.90 -10.78
N GLY A 25 -6.30 3.41 -11.38
CA GLY A 25 -6.63 1.98 -11.35
C GLY A 25 -5.50 1.14 -11.95
N VAL A 26 -4.99 1.51 -13.13
CA VAL A 26 -3.87 0.82 -13.78
C VAL A 26 -2.60 0.86 -12.91
N LEU A 27 -2.24 2.03 -12.38
CA LEU A 27 -1.00 2.19 -11.60
C LEU A 27 -1.05 1.44 -10.26
N PHE A 28 -2.20 1.40 -9.59
CA PHE A 28 -2.39 0.58 -8.40
C PHE A 28 -2.29 -0.91 -8.72
N GLY A 29 -2.84 -1.35 -9.86
CA GLY A 29 -2.69 -2.72 -10.34
C GLY A 29 -1.22 -3.08 -10.58
N VAL A 30 -0.49 -2.24 -11.33
CA VAL A 30 0.95 -2.44 -11.58
C VAL A 30 1.76 -2.44 -10.28
N GLY A 31 1.48 -1.51 -9.37
CA GLY A 31 2.12 -1.45 -8.05
C GLY A 31 1.91 -2.71 -7.23
N ASP A 32 0.69 -3.26 -7.23
CA ASP A 32 0.38 -4.51 -6.54
C ASP A 32 1.07 -5.72 -7.19
N ARG A 33 1.15 -5.78 -8.54
CA ARG A 33 1.91 -6.83 -9.25
C ARG A 33 3.39 -6.81 -8.89
N LEU A 34 3.99 -5.63 -8.81
CA LEU A 34 5.38 -5.46 -8.41
C LEU A 34 5.58 -5.88 -6.94
N ALA A 35 4.67 -5.50 -6.06
CA ALA A 35 4.71 -5.89 -4.65
C ALA A 35 4.66 -7.41 -4.50
N GLN A 36 3.71 -8.09 -5.16
CA GLN A 36 3.60 -9.55 -5.15
C GLN A 36 4.86 -10.23 -5.73
N HIS A 37 5.48 -9.64 -6.74
CA HIS A 37 6.73 -10.17 -7.31
C HIS A 37 7.90 -10.07 -6.32
N ILE A 38 7.98 -8.98 -5.56
CA ILE A 38 9.00 -8.81 -4.51
C ILE A 38 8.74 -9.79 -3.36
N GLU A 39 7.49 -9.92 -2.91
CA GLU A 39 7.10 -10.87 -1.85
C GLU A 39 7.42 -12.31 -2.21
N GLY A 40 7.12 -12.73 -3.45
CA GLY A 40 7.47 -14.06 -3.93
C GLY A 40 8.98 -14.33 -3.97
N ARG A 41 9.80 -13.30 -4.23
CA ARG A 41 11.27 -13.43 -4.20
C ARG A 41 11.81 -13.56 -2.79
N THR A 42 11.34 -12.74 -1.86
CA THR A 42 11.76 -12.81 -0.45
C THR A 42 11.37 -14.15 0.17
N ALA A 43 10.17 -14.66 -0.11
CA ALA A 43 9.76 -15.99 0.36
C ALA A 43 10.63 -17.12 -0.21
N THR A 44 11.12 -16.99 -1.44
CA THR A 44 12.05 -17.98 -2.03
C THR A 44 13.42 -17.91 -1.36
N GLU A 45 13.93 -16.70 -1.10
CA GLU A 45 15.20 -16.47 -0.40
C GLU A 45 15.17 -17.01 1.05
N GLU A 46 14.09 -16.79 1.80
CA GLU A 46 13.92 -17.35 3.16
C GLU A 46 13.87 -18.88 3.17
N VAL A 47 13.24 -19.49 2.15
CA VAL A 47 13.20 -20.95 2.00
C VAL A 47 14.57 -21.52 1.63
N ASP A 48 15.32 -20.86 0.75
CA ASP A 48 16.67 -21.28 0.37
C ASP A 48 17.66 -21.16 1.55
N GLU A 49 17.56 -20.10 2.36
CA GLU A 49 18.40 -19.89 3.55
C GLU A 49 18.04 -20.85 4.70
N SER A 50 16.75 -21.18 4.87
CA SER A 50 16.26 -22.21 5.80
C SER A 50 16.63 -23.63 5.36
N SER A 51 16.60 -23.91 4.04
CA SER A 51 16.89 -25.23 3.48
C SER A 51 18.39 -25.57 3.47
N ALA A 52 19.28 -24.58 3.57
CA ALA A 52 20.71 -24.82 3.80
C ALA A 52 21.00 -25.52 5.15
N GLY A 53 20.01 -25.62 6.05
CA GLY A 53 20.09 -26.35 7.32
C GLY A 53 19.40 -27.72 7.36
N HIS A 54 18.75 -28.21 6.29
CA HIS A 54 17.98 -29.45 6.39
C HIS A 54 17.90 -30.25 5.08
N GLU A 55 19.01 -30.85 4.65
CA GLU A 55 18.96 -32.03 3.79
C GLU A 55 18.50 -33.24 4.63
N LEU A 56 17.19 -33.48 4.79
CA LEU A 56 16.57 -34.81 5.08
C LEU A 56 15.05 -34.70 5.34
N ALA A 57 14.24 -34.35 4.34
CA ALA A 57 12.80 -34.67 4.35
C ALA A 57 12.17 -34.57 2.96
N LYS A 58 12.62 -35.41 2.02
CA LYS A 58 12.01 -35.50 0.69
C LYS A 58 11.30 -36.83 0.53
N HIS A 59 10.10 -36.97 1.11
CA HIS A 59 9.00 -37.76 0.55
C HIS A 59 7.77 -37.70 1.46
N SER A 60 6.67 -37.09 1.01
CA SER A 60 5.30 -37.60 1.12
C SER A 60 4.30 -36.49 0.81
N SER A 61 3.41 -36.79 -0.16
CA SER A 61 2.00 -36.32 -0.27
C SER A 61 1.74 -34.80 -0.23
N GLY A 62 1.19 -34.14 -1.24
CA GLY A 62 0.20 -34.57 -2.23
C GLY A 62 -0.76 -33.40 -2.38
N SER A 63 -0.83 -32.86 -3.60
CA SER A 63 -1.85 -31.93 -4.12
C SER A 63 -2.37 -30.85 -3.17
N ASP A 64 -1.75 -29.67 -3.22
CA ASP A 64 -2.46 -28.40 -3.42
C ASP A 64 -1.46 -27.40 -4.04
N GLU A 65 -1.48 -27.30 -5.37
CA GLU A 65 -0.85 -26.21 -6.11
C GLU A 65 -1.45 -24.87 -5.65
N SER A 66 -0.87 -24.25 -4.61
CA SER A 66 -1.14 -22.83 -4.31
C SER A 66 0.11 -22.01 -4.00
N SER A 67 1.29 -22.63 -3.99
CA SER A 67 2.56 -21.91 -3.95
C SER A 67 2.86 -21.29 -5.32
N SER A 68 2.83 -19.95 -5.39
CA SER A 68 3.18 -19.09 -6.54
C SER A 68 2.08 -18.84 -7.62
N SER A 69 0.80 -19.00 -7.31
CA SER A 69 -0.24 -18.35 -8.13
C SER A 69 -0.38 -16.91 -7.68
N SER A 70 0.15 -15.98 -8.46
CA SER A 70 0.09 -14.56 -8.09
C SER A 70 -1.38 -14.12 -7.95
N ASP A 71 -1.75 -13.52 -6.82
CA ASP A 71 -3.13 -13.22 -6.46
C ASP A 71 -3.71 -12.11 -7.35
N TYR A 72 -4.28 -12.53 -8.49
CA TYR A 72 -4.95 -11.64 -9.42
C TYR A 72 -6.22 -11.00 -8.82
N ALA A 73 -6.87 -11.67 -7.86
CA ALA A 73 -8.04 -11.11 -7.19
C ALA A 73 -7.63 -9.90 -6.34
N ARG A 74 -6.50 -9.99 -5.63
CA ARG A 74 -5.89 -8.86 -4.92
C ARG A 74 -5.53 -7.72 -5.84
N THR A 75 -4.90 -8.01 -6.98
CA THR A 75 -4.61 -6.97 -7.99
C THR A 75 -5.90 -6.29 -8.47
N GLY A 76 -6.96 -7.06 -8.74
CA GLY A 76 -8.27 -6.52 -9.10
C GLY A 76 -8.85 -5.58 -8.04
N ARG A 77 -8.79 -5.96 -6.75
CA ARG A 77 -9.23 -5.11 -5.64
C ARG A 77 -8.42 -3.80 -5.56
N MET A 78 -7.11 -3.86 -5.78
CA MET A 78 -6.25 -2.68 -5.80
C MET A 78 -6.55 -1.75 -6.98
N MET A 79 -6.84 -2.30 -8.16
CA MET A 79 -7.28 -1.50 -9.32
C MET A 79 -8.61 -0.79 -9.05
N VAL A 80 -9.58 -1.50 -8.46
CA VAL A 80 -10.88 -0.95 -8.07
C VAL A 80 -10.70 0.16 -7.04
N TRP A 81 -9.91 -0.07 -5.99
CA TRP A 81 -9.59 0.95 -5.00
C TRP A 81 -8.91 2.17 -5.62
N GLY A 82 -7.87 1.98 -6.44
CA GLY A 82 -7.13 3.05 -7.08
C GLY A 82 -8.02 3.93 -7.96
N GLY A 83 -8.89 3.30 -8.76
CA GLY A 83 -9.72 4.01 -9.74
C GLY A 83 -11.01 4.59 -9.17
N LEU A 84 -11.73 3.85 -8.33
CA LEU A 84 -13.06 4.24 -7.84
C LEU A 84 -13.04 4.81 -6.41
N GLY A 85 -12.04 4.47 -5.61
CA GLY A 85 -11.87 5.01 -4.26
C GLY A 85 -10.89 6.19 -4.24
N PHE A 86 -9.61 5.90 -4.43
CA PHE A 86 -8.51 6.86 -4.26
C PHE A 86 -8.59 8.04 -5.24
N ALA A 87 -8.69 7.79 -6.54
CA ALA A 87 -8.66 8.86 -7.56
C ALA A 87 -9.71 9.97 -7.37
N PRO A 88 -11.02 9.66 -7.16
CA PRO A 88 -12.01 10.72 -6.93
C PRO A 88 -11.80 11.43 -5.59
N ILE A 89 -11.42 10.71 -4.52
CA ILE A 89 -11.14 11.32 -3.21
C ILE A 89 -9.95 12.28 -3.32
N ALA A 90 -8.83 11.83 -3.91
CA ALA A 90 -7.63 12.64 -4.11
C ALA A 90 -7.89 13.84 -5.04
N HIS A 91 -8.67 13.67 -6.10
CA HIS A 91 -9.04 14.77 -6.99
C HIS A 91 -9.75 15.90 -6.24
N ASN A 92 -10.77 15.57 -5.46
CA ASN A 92 -11.50 16.56 -4.69
C ASN A 92 -10.62 17.20 -3.60
N TRP A 93 -9.79 16.40 -2.95
CA TRP A 93 -8.87 16.87 -1.92
C TRP A 93 -7.86 17.89 -2.43
N TYR A 94 -7.16 17.60 -3.54
CA TYR A 94 -6.17 18.55 -4.09
C TYR A 94 -6.82 19.85 -4.58
N ASN A 95 -8.04 19.79 -5.12
CA ASN A 95 -8.79 21.00 -5.45
C ASN A 95 -9.18 21.82 -4.20
N LEU A 96 -9.57 21.14 -3.12
CA LEU A 96 -9.88 21.80 -1.85
C LEU A 96 -8.65 22.48 -1.25
N ILE A 97 -7.52 21.77 -1.20
CA ILE A 97 -6.25 22.31 -0.68
C ILE A 97 -5.83 23.56 -1.46
N GLU A 98 -5.96 23.57 -2.79
CA GLU A 98 -5.63 24.75 -3.60
C GLU A 98 -6.57 25.93 -3.35
N ARG A 99 -7.84 25.68 -3.02
CA ARG A 99 -8.76 26.75 -2.63
C ARG A 99 -8.44 27.33 -1.25
N VAL A 100 -8.03 26.50 -0.30
CA VAL A 100 -7.76 26.89 1.11
C VAL A 100 -6.37 27.50 1.31
N ALA A 101 -5.41 27.11 0.48
CA ALA A 101 -4.03 27.57 0.53
C ALA A 101 -3.51 27.86 -0.89
N PRO A 102 -3.96 28.93 -1.56
CA PRO A 102 -3.55 29.18 -2.94
C PRO A 102 -2.06 29.54 -3.05
N GLY A 103 -1.46 29.20 -4.19
CA GLY A 103 -0.09 29.59 -4.54
C GLY A 103 1.01 28.66 -4.03
N SER A 104 2.25 29.07 -4.25
CA SER A 104 3.48 28.29 -3.98
C SER A 104 4.40 28.93 -2.95
N ALA A 105 3.94 29.98 -2.25
CA ALA A 105 4.70 30.56 -1.15
C ALA A 105 4.99 29.51 -0.06
N ALA A 106 6.14 29.58 0.60
CA ALA A 106 6.58 28.58 1.59
C ALA A 106 5.51 28.30 2.67
N ILE A 107 4.84 29.34 3.17
CA ILE A 107 3.75 29.22 4.15
C ILE A 107 2.53 28.49 3.55
N ALA A 108 2.18 28.78 2.30
CA ALA A 108 1.11 28.08 1.62
C ALA A 108 1.46 26.59 1.48
N VAL A 109 2.66 26.27 0.99
CA VAL A 109 3.14 24.88 0.85
C VAL A 109 3.15 24.15 2.19
N ALA A 110 3.67 24.77 3.25
CA ALA A 110 3.67 24.18 4.59
C ALA A 110 2.24 23.90 5.09
N LYS A 111 1.29 24.81 4.85
CA LYS A 111 -0.14 24.60 5.18
C LYS A 111 -0.73 23.43 4.39
N LYS A 112 -0.43 23.30 3.09
CA LYS A 112 -0.87 22.16 2.26
C LYS A 112 -0.37 20.84 2.83
N ILE A 113 0.94 20.76 3.12
CA ILE A 113 1.56 19.57 3.71
C ILE A 113 0.90 19.24 5.06
N ALA A 114 0.74 20.23 5.95
CA ALA A 114 0.11 19.99 7.25
C ALA A 114 -1.33 19.47 7.11
N MET A 115 -2.12 20.02 6.19
CA MET A 115 -3.48 19.51 5.90
C MET A 115 -3.45 18.07 5.38
N ASP A 116 -2.54 17.75 4.45
CA ASP A 116 -2.36 16.38 3.94
C ASP A 116 -2.01 15.40 5.06
N GLN A 117 -1.05 15.75 5.92
CA GLN A 117 -0.59 14.84 6.97
C GLN A 117 -1.62 14.68 8.10
N ILE A 118 -2.31 15.75 8.51
CA ILE A 118 -3.20 15.72 9.68
C ILE A 118 -4.61 15.21 9.32
N ILE A 119 -5.09 15.49 8.12
CA ILE A 119 -6.47 15.21 7.72
C ILE A 119 -6.52 14.09 6.70
N PHE A 120 -5.79 14.25 5.59
CA PHE A 120 -5.91 13.34 4.46
C PHE A 120 -5.31 11.97 4.75
N ALA A 121 -4.07 11.93 5.24
CA ALA A 121 -3.36 10.68 5.48
C ALA A 121 -4.11 9.74 6.45
N PRO A 122 -4.64 10.20 7.59
CA PRO A 122 -5.45 9.34 8.48
C PRO A 122 -6.76 8.89 7.83
N ALA A 123 -7.46 9.80 7.15
CA ALA A 123 -8.74 9.49 6.52
C ALA A 123 -8.59 8.48 5.37
N ILE A 124 -7.63 8.70 4.47
CA ILE A 124 -7.41 7.84 3.30
C ILE A 124 -6.88 6.47 3.71
N SER A 125 -6.03 6.39 4.74
CA SER A 125 -5.50 5.11 5.24
C SER A 125 -6.61 4.29 5.90
N SER A 126 -7.45 4.92 6.73
CA SER A 126 -8.58 4.25 7.37
C SER A 126 -9.59 3.74 6.33
N THR A 127 -9.87 4.56 5.32
CA THR A 127 -10.77 4.20 4.21
C THR A 127 -10.18 3.05 3.40
N PHE A 128 -8.87 3.09 3.09
CA PHE A 128 -8.18 2.03 2.37
C PHE A 128 -8.31 0.68 3.06
N TYR A 129 -7.92 0.58 4.34
CA TYR A 129 -8.01 -0.69 5.06
C TYR A 129 -9.46 -1.15 5.19
N THR A 130 -10.40 -0.25 5.50
CA THR A 130 -11.82 -0.63 5.63
C THR A 130 -12.38 -1.18 4.32
N VAL A 131 -12.14 -0.49 3.20
CA VAL A 131 -12.68 -0.87 1.88
C VAL A 131 -12.01 -2.13 1.35
N THR A 132 -10.69 -2.22 1.42
CA THR A 132 -9.96 -3.39 0.89
C THR A 132 -10.28 -4.66 1.66
N GLN A 133 -10.40 -4.60 2.99
CA GLN A 133 -10.79 -5.74 3.81
C GLN A 133 -12.26 -6.15 3.57
N SER A 134 -13.15 -5.17 3.35
CA SER A 134 -14.53 -5.47 2.97
C SER A 134 -14.63 -6.13 1.59
N LEU A 135 -13.79 -5.71 0.63
CA LEU A 135 -13.68 -6.34 -0.68
C LEU A 135 -13.06 -7.75 -0.64
N GLU A 136 -12.37 -8.10 0.45
CA GLU A 136 -11.88 -9.46 0.75
C GLU A 136 -12.95 -10.35 1.38
N GLY A 137 -14.15 -9.81 1.62
CA GLY A 137 -15.28 -10.54 2.20
C GLY A 137 -15.36 -10.48 3.72
N LYS A 138 -14.47 -9.72 4.39
CA LYS A 138 -14.57 -9.50 5.84
C LYS A 138 -15.74 -8.60 6.17
N SER A 139 -16.32 -8.77 7.36
CA SER A 139 -17.35 -7.86 7.85
C SER A 139 -16.76 -6.46 8.07
N VAL A 140 -17.62 -5.44 8.02
CA VAL A 140 -17.19 -4.05 8.26
C VAL A 140 -16.56 -3.88 9.66
N ARG A 141 -17.00 -4.65 10.65
CA ARG A 141 -16.42 -4.62 12.00
C ARG A 141 -14.97 -5.11 12.00
N GLU A 142 -14.72 -6.28 11.41
CA GLU A 142 -13.36 -6.83 11.27
C GLU A 142 -12.47 -5.89 10.44
N ALA A 143 -13.01 -5.30 9.37
CA ALA A 143 -12.29 -4.34 8.55
C ALA A 143 -11.88 -3.08 9.36
N LEU A 144 -12.73 -2.60 10.27
CA LEU A 144 -12.42 -1.48 11.15
C LEU A 144 -11.37 -1.84 12.21
N ASP A 145 -11.39 -3.07 12.72
CA ASP A 145 -10.39 -3.53 13.68
C ASP A 145 -9.01 -3.65 13.03
N VAL A 146 -8.94 -4.17 11.80
CA VAL A 146 -7.71 -4.13 10.98
C VAL A 146 -7.25 -2.69 10.75
N ALA A 147 -8.16 -1.77 10.42
CA ALA A 147 -7.81 -0.37 10.24
C ALA A 147 -7.23 0.24 11.53
N ARG A 148 -7.82 -0.04 12.70
CA ARG A 148 -7.31 0.45 14.00
C ARG A 148 -5.90 -0.05 14.29
N GLU A 149 -5.60 -1.29 13.93
CA GLU A 149 -4.27 -1.88 14.14
C GLU A 149 -3.24 -1.34 13.14
N LYS A 150 -3.59 -1.28 11.85
CA LYS A 150 -2.63 -1.00 10.77
C LYS A 150 -2.46 0.49 10.46
N VAL A 151 -3.44 1.34 10.76
CA VAL A 151 -3.35 2.79 10.49
C VAL A 151 -2.20 3.47 11.26
N PRO A 152 -2.04 3.30 12.58
CA PRO A 152 -0.97 4.00 13.32
C PRO A 152 0.44 3.77 12.76
N PRO A 153 0.89 2.52 12.52
CA PRO A 153 2.23 2.33 11.99
C PRO A 153 2.32 2.68 10.50
N THR A 154 1.21 2.63 9.74
CA THR A 154 1.15 3.21 8.38
C THR A 154 1.40 4.71 8.41
N LEU A 155 0.77 5.44 9.33
CA LEU A 155 0.95 6.89 9.48
C LEU A 155 2.36 7.25 9.92
N LYS A 156 2.98 6.44 10.78
CA LYS A 156 4.37 6.65 11.19
C LYS A 156 5.31 6.70 9.99
N VAL A 157 5.22 5.73 9.08
CA VAL A 157 6.03 5.74 7.84
C VAL A 157 5.55 6.82 6.88
N ASN A 158 4.24 7.08 6.83
CA ASN A 158 3.67 8.14 6.01
C ASN A 158 4.34 9.49 6.31
N TYR A 159 4.44 9.85 7.59
CA TYR A 159 5.04 11.09 8.07
C TYR A 159 6.55 11.19 7.82
N MET A 160 7.24 10.10 7.51
CA MET A 160 8.66 10.11 7.15
C MET A 160 8.87 10.33 5.65
N VAL A 161 7.96 9.82 4.82
CA VAL A 161 8.11 9.80 3.36
C VAL A 161 7.36 10.96 2.70
N TRP A 162 6.08 11.12 3.03
CA TRP A 162 5.18 11.99 2.27
C TRP A 162 5.44 13.49 2.43
N PRO A 163 5.94 14.02 3.58
CA PRO A 163 6.29 15.43 3.65
C PRO A 163 7.35 15.84 2.62
N LEU A 164 8.36 14.99 2.39
CA LEU A 164 9.40 15.24 1.38
C LEU A 164 8.83 15.15 -0.04
N VAL A 165 7.98 14.14 -0.29
CA VAL A 165 7.29 13.97 -1.58
C VAL A 165 6.38 15.16 -1.88
N HIS A 166 5.62 15.64 -0.90
CA HIS A 166 4.71 16.77 -1.05
C HIS A 166 5.45 18.10 -1.18
N LEU A 167 6.60 18.26 -0.52
CA LEU A 167 7.46 19.42 -0.72
C LEU A 167 7.86 19.54 -2.20
N PHE A 168 8.27 18.44 -2.83
CA PHE A 168 8.54 18.42 -4.27
C PHE A 168 7.25 18.64 -5.09
N THR A 169 6.16 17.96 -4.73
CA THR A 169 4.87 18.04 -5.45
C THR A 169 4.36 19.48 -5.55
N PHE A 170 4.35 20.22 -4.44
CA PHE A 170 3.75 21.56 -4.40
C PHE A 170 4.66 22.66 -4.94
N ASN A 171 5.98 22.44 -4.98
CA ASN A 171 6.95 23.40 -5.53
C ASN A 171 7.22 23.18 -7.03
N VAL A 172 7.26 21.92 -7.49
CA VAL A 172 7.77 21.58 -8.83
C VAL A 172 6.66 21.09 -9.77
N VAL A 173 5.65 20.38 -9.25
CA VAL A 173 4.68 19.68 -10.10
C VAL A 173 3.45 20.55 -10.39
N PRO A 174 3.14 20.84 -11.68
CA PRO A 174 1.92 21.57 -12.05
C PRO A 174 0.66 20.82 -11.61
N LEU A 175 -0.38 21.55 -11.22
CA LEU A 175 -1.61 21.01 -10.62
C LEU A 175 -2.21 19.83 -11.40
N GLN A 176 -2.24 19.91 -12.75
CA GLN A 176 -2.80 18.85 -13.60
C GLN A 176 -2.02 17.52 -13.55
N TYR A 177 -0.73 17.54 -13.19
CA TYR A 177 0.14 16.37 -13.17
C TYR A 177 0.38 15.81 -11.76
N ARG A 178 -0.09 16.48 -10.70
CA ARG A 178 0.18 16.03 -9.33
C ARG A 178 -0.34 14.64 -9.04
N ILE A 179 -1.55 14.31 -9.50
CA ILE A 179 -2.11 12.96 -9.30
C ILE A 179 -1.30 11.91 -10.05
N LEU A 180 -0.80 12.23 -11.26
CA LEU A 180 0.08 11.34 -12.00
C LEU A 180 1.41 11.12 -11.26
N TYR A 181 2.05 12.18 -10.79
CA TYR A 181 3.27 12.11 -9.99
C TYR A 181 3.07 11.30 -8.71
N ILE A 182 2.00 11.57 -7.96
CA ILE A 182 1.65 10.85 -6.75
C ILE A 182 1.44 9.38 -7.05
N ASN A 183 0.75 9.03 -8.14
CA ASN A 183 0.57 7.63 -8.53
C ASN A 183 1.89 6.92 -8.88
N PHE A 184 2.89 7.63 -9.43
CA PHE A 184 4.22 7.05 -9.64
C PHE A 184 4.93 6.75 -8.31
N VAL A 185 4.89 7.69 -7.36
CA VAL A 185 5.44 7.46 -6.01
C VAL A 185 4.67 6.33 -5.30
N SER A 186 3.36 6.22 -5.56
CA SER A 186 2.51 5.17 -5.01
C SER A 186 2.94 3.77 -5.41
N ILE A 187 3.66 3.56 -6.51
CA ILE A 187 4.21 2.23 -6.87
C ILE A 187 5.17 1.74 -5.77
N GLY A 188 6.06 2.62 -5.30
CA GLY A 188 6.95 2.31 -4.18
C GLY A 188 6.17 2.14 -2.87
N TRP A 189 5.15 2.97 -2.64
CA TRP A 189 4.28 2.89 -1.47
C TRP A 189 3.46 1.59 -1.40
N SER A 190 2.99 1.09 -2.55
CA SER A 190 2.25 -0.18 -2.64
C SER A 190 3.09 -1.37 -2.16
N THR A 191 4.38 -1.37 -2.48
CA THR A 191 5.32 -2.40 -1.98
C THR A 191 5.43 -2.35 -0.45
N PHE A 192 5.53 -1.14 0.11
CA PHE A 192 5.55 -0.95 1.57
C PHE A 192 4.24 -1.39 2.24
N LEU A 193 3.07 -0.98 1.72
CA LEU A 193 1.77 -1.38 2.27
C LEU A 193 1.54 -2.89 2.21
N SER A 194 2.04 -3.54 1.16
CA SER A 194 2.02 -4.98 0.98
C SER A 194 2.74 -5.69 2.13
N GLN A 195 4.01 -5.32 2.37
CA GLN A 195 4.80 -5.83 3.48
C GLN A 195 4.12 -5.56 4.83
N MET A 196 3.52 -4.39 5.02
CA MET A 196 2.85 -4.04 6.27
C MET A 196 1.56 -4.82 6.51
N THR A 197 0.84 -5.16 5.45
CA THR A 197 -0.39 -5.96 5.51
C THR A 197 -0.08 -7.41 5.83
N ASN A 198 1.00 -7.95 5.24
CA ASN A 198 1.42 -9.34 5.38
C ASN A 198 2.39 -9.60 6.55
N ALA A 199 2.97 -8.56 7.16
CA ALA A 199 3.79 -8.71 8.36
C ALA A 199 2.98 -9.32 9.51
N LYS A 200 3.51 -10.40 10.11
CA LYS A 200 2.92 -11.07 11.29
C LYS A 200 2.64 -10.05 12.39
N PRO A 201 1.44 -10.05 13.00
CA PRO A 201 1.14 -9.15 14.10
C PRO A 201 2.09 -9.44 15.28
N ALA A 202 2.57 -8.39 15.94
CA ALA A 202 3.55 -8.50 17.03
C ALA A 202 3.05 -9.38 18.21
N VAL A 203 1.73 -9.50 18.36
CA VAL A 203 1.09 -10.41 19.32
C VAL A 203 1.36 -11.87 18.96
N ALA A 204 1.22 -12.26 17.69
CA ALA A 204 1.50 -13.62 17.24
C ALA A 204 2.97 -14.02 17.44
N ILE A 205 3.91 -13.08 17.23
CA ILE A 205 5.34 -13.31 17.49
C ILE A 205 5.59 -13.51 18.99
N ARG A 206 4.88 -12.78 19.85
CA ARG A 206 5.00 -12.90 21.31
C ARG A 206 4.46 -14.23 21.82
N ASP A 207 3.34 -14.68 21.26
CA ASP A 207 2.72 -15.95 21.59
C ASP A 207 3.58 -17.13 21.10
N ASP A 208 4.14 -17.05 19.89
CA ASP A 208 5.11 -18.02 19.36
C ASP A 208 6.38 -18.08 20.24
N LEU A 209 6.91 -16.93 20.67
CA LEU A 209 8.06 -16.86 21.59
C LEU A 209 7.74 -17.47 22.96
N ALA A 210 6.56 -17.21 23.51
CA ALA A 210 6.12 -17.79 24.78
C ALA A 210 5.95 -19.31 24.68
N ALA A 211 5.42 -19.81 23.55
CA ALA A 211 5.28 -21.23 23.29
C ALA A 211 6.66 -21.93 23.13
N LEU A 212 7.60 -21.29 22.43
CA LEU A 212 8.98 -21.78 22.31
C LEU A 212 9.71 -21.80 23.66
N GLN A 213 9.54 -20.76 24.47
CA GLN A 213 10.11 -20.72 25.82
C GLN A 213 9.52 -21.81 26.74
N ALA A 214 8.23 -22.11 26.60
CA ALA A 214 7.58 -23.19 27.33
C ALA A 214 8.06 -24.58 26.88
N GLN A 215 8.36 -24.78 25.59
CA GLN A 215 8.99 -26.00 25.09
C GLN A 215 10.42 -26.17 25.59
N VAL A 216 11.24 -25.11 25.53
CA VAL A 216 12.63 -25.14 26.01
C VAL A 216 12.71 -25.33 27.53
N ALA A 217 11.74 -24.82 28.29
CA ALA A 217 11.66 -25.04 29.74
C ALA A 217 11.06 -26.41 30.13
N GLY A 218 10.51 -27.16 29.16
CA GLY A 218 9.80 -28.42 29.37
C GLY A 218 10.62 -29.70 29.15
N GLU A 219 11.89 -29.60 28.70
CA GLU A 219 12.80 -30.74 28.62
C GLU A 219 13.58 -30.88 29.94
N PRO A 220 13.22 -31.83 30.84
CA PRO A 220 14.15 -32.23 31.88
C PRO A 220 15.33 -32.95 31.21
N GLU A 221 16.55 -32.45 31.42
CA GLU A 221 17.79 -33.19 31.16
C GLU A 221 17.66 -34.56 31.84
N THR A 222 17.44 -35.59 31.03
CA THR A 222 17.41 -36.98 31.49
C THR A 222 18.82 -37.51 31.37
N GLU A 223 19.60 -37.34 32.43
CA GLU A 223 20.78 -38.18 32.72
C GLU A 223 20.37 -39.53 33.30
#